data_AF-A0A3Q3R911-F1
#
_entry.id   AF-A0A3Q3R911-F1
#
_cell.length_a   1.000
_cell.length_b   1.000
_cell.length_c   1.000
_cell.angle_alpha   90.00
_cell.angle_beta   90.00
_cell.angle_gamma   90.00
#
_symmetry.space_group_name_H-M   'P 1'
#
loop_
_entity.id
_entity.type
_entity.pdbx_description
1 polymer ?
#
loop_
_entity_poly.entity_id
_entity_poly.type
_entity_poly.pdbx_seq_one_letter_code
_entity_poly.pdbx_strand_id
1 'polypeptide(L)'
;VLQGAQRRCVICSVSPKRKGKCGQKRKTTPRDDAYLIRESAQDPRKTSDVLKVDLKEKGIEVSSSTVCRRLLEVGRKAYRPVKKQLLTKAMKVKRYKWALKYKNWTKEDWRKVLFSDESHFFVQGQRSQLHKEIR
;
A
#
# COMPACT_ATOMS: atom_id res chain seq x y z
N VAL A 1 -17.95 2.63 8.58
CA VAL A 1 -17.05 1.45 8.57
C VAL A 1 -16.95 0.96 7.13
N LEU A 2 -16.04 1.53 6.33
CA LEU A 2 -15.90 1.15 4.91
C LEU A 2 -14.81 0.10 4.78
N GLN A 3 -15.22 -1.04 4.23
CA GLN A 3 -14.47 -2.26 4.07
C GLN A 3 -13.16 -2.00 3.32
N GLY A 4 -12.06 -2.48 3.90
CA GLY A 4 -10.72 -2.27 3.38
C GLY A 4 -10.56 -2.83 1.98
N ALA A 5 -10.16 -1.97 1.05
CA ALA A 5 -9.74 -2.37 -0.28
C ALA A 5 -8.66 -3.47 -0.16
N GLN A 6 -8.98 -4.66 -0.67
CA GLN A 6 -8.10 -5.82 -0.66
C GLN A 6 -6.83 -5.51 -1.45
N ARG A 7 -5.74 -5.31 -0.69
CA ARG A 7 -4.42 -5.04 -1.25
C ARG A 7 -3.88 -6.32 -1.89
N ARG A 8 -3.86 -6.38 -3.22
CA ARG A 8 -3.23 -7.49 -3.97
C ARG A 8 -1.72 -7.46 -3.75
N CYS A 9 -1.22 -8.51 -3.11
CA CYS A 9 0.20 -8.77 -2.90
C CYS A 9 0.82 -9.19 -4.23
N VAL A 10 1.92 -8.54 -4.64
CA VAL A 10 2.52 -8.74 -5.97
C VAL A 10 3.52 -9.89 -6.00
N ILE A 11 3.87 -10.43 -4.83
CA ILE A 11 4.90 -11.44 -4.69
C ILE A 11 4.65 -12.22 -3.41
N CYS A 12 4.58 -13.55 -3.58
CA CYS A 12 4.85 -14.61 -2.60
C CYS A 12 3.64 -15.42 -2.13
N SER A 13 3.50 -16.58 -2.77
CA SER A 13 2.86 -17.79 -2.28
C SER A 13 3.80 -18.52 -1.32
N VAL A 14 3.35 -18.66 -0.06
CA VAL A 14 3.74 -19.65 0.95
C VAL A 14 5.15 -19.52 1.57
N SER A 15 5.20 -19.36 2.91
CA SER A 15 6.41 -19.51 3.73
C SER A 15 6.41 -20.86 4.46
N PRO A 16 7.39 -21.74 4.22
CA PRO A 16 7.53 -22.99 4.98
C PRO A 16 7.96 -22.73 6.43
N LYS A 17 7.25 -23.30 7.41
CA LYS A 17 7.67 -23.27 8.83
C LYS A 17 8.71 -24.37 9.09
N ARG A 18 9.77 -24.03 9.82
CA ARG A 18 10.81 -25.00 10.22
C ARG A 18 10.25 -25.90 11.33
N LYS A 19 10.27 -27.23 11.14
CA LYS A 19 9.97 -28.21 12.20
C LYS A 19 11.29 -28.70 12.82
N GLY A 20 11.49 -28.49 14.12
CA GLY A 20 12.65 -28.99 14.87
C GLY A 20 13.95 -28.20 14.72
N LYS A 21 15.03 -28.74 15.33
CA LYS A 21 16.39 -28.15 15.33
C LYS A 21 17.31 -28.70 14.22
N CYS A 22 16.82 -29.59 13.36
CA CYS A 22 17.57 -30.18 12.26
C CYS A 22 17.63 -29.23 11.03
N GLY A 23 18.76 -29.22 10.33
CA GLY A 23 18.97 -28.47 9.08
C GLY A 23 19.89 -27.24 9.18
N GLN A 24 20.41 -26.81 8.03
CA GLN A 24 21.43 -25.76 7.86
C GLN A 24 21.04 -24.45 8.56
N LYS A 25 21.91 -23.90 9.42
CA LYS A 25 21.60 -22.65 10.13
C LYS A 25 21.36 -21.51 9.14
N ARG A 26 20.54 -20.52 9.55
CA ARG A 26 20.30 -19.32 8.76
C ARG A 26 21.60 -18.53 8.63
N LYS A 27 21.84 -17.92 7.47
CA LYS A 27 22.92 -16.95 7.29
C LYS A 27 22.66 -15.62 8.01
N THR A 28 21.39 -15.22 8.12
CA THR A 28 20.99 -14.00 8.82
C THR A 28 20.86 -14.24 10.33
N THR A 29 21.33 -13.29 11.13
CA THR A 29 21.12 -13.26 12.58
C THR A 29 19.82 -12.53 12.92
N PRO A 30 19.28 -12.68 14.14
CA PRO A 30 18.11 -11.91 14.59
C PRO A 30 18.33 -10.39 14.51
N ARG A 31 19.59 -9.92 14.64
CA ARG A 31 19.95 -8.50 14.50
C ARG A 31 19.80 -8.02 13.05
N ASP A 32 20.17 -8.85 12.09
CA ASP A 32 20.05 -8.54 10.66
C ASP A 32 18.58 -8.55 10.23
N ASP A 33 17.82 -9.53 10.71
CA ASP A 33 16.38 -9.60 10.47
C ASP A 33 15.67 -8.35 11.06
N ALA A 34 16.06 -7.91 12.27
CA ALA A 34 15.55 -6.67 12.87
C ALA A 34 15.93 -5.42 12.05
N TYR A 35 17.15 -5.38 11.50
CA TYR A 35 17.57 -4.32 10.59
C TYR A 35 16.69 -4.28 9.33
N LEU A 36 16.50 -5.41 8.65
CA LEU A 36 15.64 -5.50 7.46
C LEU A 36 14.21 -5.00 7.73
N ILE A 37 13.65 -5.37 8.88
CA ILE A 37 12.30 -4.95 9.30
C ILE A 37 12.24 -3.44 9.49
N ARG A 38 13.25 -2.86 10.15
CA ARG A 38 13.33 -1.42 10.40
C ARG A 38 13.48 -0.64 9.11
N GLU A 39 14.41 -1.03 8.24
CA GLU A 39 14.63 -0.35 6.95
C GLU A 39 13.38 -0.40 6.07
N SER A 40 12.74 -1.57 5.99
CA SER A 40 11.47 -1.74 5.26
C SER A 40 10.32 -0.91 5.85
N ALA A 41 10.36 -0.58 7.15
CA ALA A 41 9.38 0.27 7.79
C ALA A 41 9.62 1.75 7.51
N GLN A 42 10.87 2.18 7.51
CA GLN A 42 11.26 3.56 7.24
C GLN A 42 11.01 3.94 5.79
N ASP A 43 11.40 3.09 4.85
CA ASP A 43 11.11 3.27 3.43
C ASP A 43 10.40 2.04 2.83
N PRO A 44 9.06 2.09 2.70
CA PRO A 44 8.27 1.04 2.07
C PRO A 44 8.56 0.83 0.58
N ARG A 45 9.32 1.71 -0.08
CA ARG A 45 9.71 1.58 -1.50
C ARG A 45 11.05 0.87 -1.69
N LYS A 46 11.82 0.67 -0.62
CA LYS A 46 13.12 -0.01 -0.69
C LYS A 46 12.92 -1.46 -1.13
N THR A 47 13.59 -1.86 -2.21
CA THR A 47 13.45 -3.19 -2.79
C THR A 47 14.32 -4.22 -2.07
N SER A 48 14.01 -5.50 -2.26
CA SER A 48 14.80 -6.62 -1.73
C SER A 48 16.24 -6.63 -2.25
N ASP A 49 16.49 -6.13 -3.45
CA ASP A 49 17.83 -6.07 -4.04
C ASP A 49 18.68 -4.98 -3.38
N VAL A 50 18.09 -3.82 -3.06
CA VAL A 50 18.80 -2.78 -2.29
C VAL A 50 19.11 -3.30 -0.88
N LEU A 51 18.13 -3.90 -0.21
CA LEU A 51 18.34 -4.49 1.13
C LEU A 51 19.38 -5.63 1.13
N LYS A 52 19.50 -6.36 0.02
CA LYS A 52 20.57 -7.35 -0.18
C LYS A 52 21.94 -6.68 -0.25
N VAL A 53 22.07 -5.56 -0.97
CA VAL A 53 23.32 -4.80 -1.04
C VAL A 53 23.71 -4.29 0.34
N ASP A 54 22.78 -3.72 1.10
CA ASP A 54 23.02 -3.25 2.47
C ASP A 54 23.55 -4.37 3.40
N LEU A 55 23.06 -5.60 3.24
CA LEU A 55 23.54 -6.75 3.99
C LEU A 55 24.92 -7.24 3.51
N LYS A 56 25.19 -7.14 2.21
CA LYS A 56 26.49 -7.51 1.64
C LYS A 56 27.59 -6.59 2.16
N GLU A 57 27.34 -5.29 2.31
CA GLU A 57 28.26 -4.33 2.91
C GLU A 57 28.62 -4.68 4.37
N LYS A 58 27.69 -5.33 5.08
CA LYS A 58 27.90 -5.83 6.45
C LYS A 58 28.57 -7.22 6.50
N GLY A 59 29.03 -7.72 5.36
CA GLY A 59 29.69 -9.03 5.24
C GLY A 59 28.73 -10.22 5.10
N ILE A 60 27.43 -9.98 4.93
CA ILE A 60 26.41 -11.04 4.87
C ILE A 60 25.95 -11.22 3.42
N GLU A 61 26.47 -12.25 2.77
CA GLU A 61 26.09 -12.56 1.40
C GLU A 61 24.83 -13.45 1.32
N VAL A 62 23.73 -12.84 0.90
CA VAL A 62 22.41 -13.46 0.73
C VAL A 62 21.78 -13.14 -0.63
N SER A 63 20.82 -13.96 -1.05
CA SER A 63 20.00 -13.66 -2.23
C SER A 63 18.83 -12.74 -1.88
N SER A 64 18.31 -12.00 -2.86
CA SER A 64 17.12 -11.15 -2.70
C SER A 64 15.88 -11.96 -2.28
N SER A 65 15.76 -13.20 -2.76
CA SER A 65 14.74 -14.16 -2.32
C SER A 65 14.82 -14.47 -0.82
N THR A 66 16.02 -14.49 -0.23
CA THR A 66 16.20 -14.70 1.22
C THR A 66 15.72 -13.50 2.02
N VAL A 67 16.03 -12.29 1.55
CA VAL A 67 15.52 -11.03 2.14
C VAL A 67 13.99 -10.99 2.09
N CYS A 68 13.39 -11.29 0.94
CA CYS A 68 11.94 -11.39 0.80
C CYS A 68 11.34 -12.38 1.81
N ARG A 69 11.93 -13.58 1.93
CA ARG A 69 11.45 -14.59 2.90
C ARG A 69 11.49 -14.08 4.33
N ARG A 70 12.56 -13.39 4.74
CA ARG A 70 12.66 -12.77 6.08
C ARG A 70 11.56 -11.75 6.34
N LEU A 71 11.28 -10.88 5.37
CA LEU A 71 10.20 -9.89 5.47
C LEU A 71 8.82 -10.56 5.53
N LEU A 72 8.59 -11.63 4.77
CA LEU A 72 7.32 -12.36 4.77
C LEU A 72 7.05 -13.13 6.06
N GLU A 73 8.09 -13.65 6.70
CA GLU A 73 7.98 -14.33 8.01
C GLU A 73 7.31 -13.42 9.06
N VAL A 74 7.53 -12.11 8.97
CA VAL A 74 6.89 -11.10 9.84
C VAL A 74 5.68 -10.40 9.18
N GLY A 75 5.20 -10.90 8.05
CA GLY A 75 4.03 -10.37 7.35
C GLY A 75 4.28 -9.10 6.53
N ARG A 76 5.53 -8.67 6.33
CA ARG A 76 5.88 -7.54 5.45
C ARG A 76 5.88 -7.99 3.99
N LYS A 77 4.74 -7.79 3.35
CA LYS A 77 4.51 -8.04 1.93
C LYS A 77 4.71 -6.76 1.13
N ALA A 78 5.26 -6.90 -0.07
CA ALA A 78 5.29 -5.81 -1.03
C ALA A 78 3.90 -5.60 -1.66
N TYR A 79 3.52 -4.33 -1.86
CA TYR A 79 2.27 -3.93 -2.46
C TYR A 79 2.50 -2.88 -3.55
N ARG A 80 1.64 -2.89 -4.57
CA ARG A 80 1.64 -1.83 -5.58
C ARG A 80 1.07 -0.54 -4.98
N PRO A 81 1.74 0.61 -5.10
CA PRO A 81 1.19 1.88 -4.63
C PRO A 81 -0.07 2.25 -5.43
N VAL A 82 -1.07 2.76 -4.72
CA VAL A 82 -2.32 3.24 -5.33
C VAL A 82 -2.05 4.57 -6.04
N LYS A 83 -2.48 4.70 -7.31
CA LYS A 83 -2.46 5.96 -8.04
C LYS A 83 -3.46 6.93 -7.39
N LYS A 84 -2.99 8.08 -6.92
CA LYS A 84 -3.82 9.13 -6.32
C LYS A 84 -3.56 10.45 -7.03
N GLN A 85 -4.59 11.29 -7.16
CA GLN A 85 -4.42 12.66 -7.63
C GLN A 85 -3.52 13.45 -6.66
N LEU A 86 -2.63 14.26 -7.19
CA LEU A 86 -1.80 15.16 -6.40
C LEU A 86 -2.66 16.33 -5.91
N LEU A 87 -2.69 16.55 -4.60
CA LEU A 87 -3.44 17.65 -3.98
C LEU A 87 -2.49 18.72 -3.48
N THR A 88 -2.74 19.96 -3.88
CA THR A 88 -2.03 21.12 -3.33
C THR A 88 -2.40 21.33 -1.86
N LYS A 89 -1.56 22.06 -1.11
CA LYS A 89 -1.80 22.36 0.31
C LYS A 89 -3.16 23.06 0.50
N ALA A 90 -3.48 24.03 -0.35
CA ALA A 90 -4.76 24.76 -0.31
C ALA A 90 -5.97 23.82 -0.52
N MET A 91 -5.89 22.89 -1.48
CA MET A 91 -6.96 21.91 -1.73
C MET A 91 -7.19 21.02 -0.51
N LYS A 92 -6.12 20.57 0.16
CA LYS A 92 -6.23 19.74 1.38
C LYS A 92 -6.96 20.48 2.49
N VAL A 93 -6.61 21.75 2.72
CA VAL A 93 -7.28 22.58 3.74
C VAL A 93 -8.75 22.79 3.41
N LYS A 94 -9.09 23.11 2.15
CA LYS A 94 -10.48 23.27 1.71
C LYS A 94 -11.29 21.98 1.92
N ARG A 95 -10.76 20.84 1.50
CA ARG A 95 -11.40 19.52 1.69
C ARG A 95 -11.58 19.18 3.17
N TYR A 96 -10.57 19.47 4.00
CA TYR A 96 -10.65 19.23 5.44
C TYR A 96 -11.71 20.10 6.12
N LYS A 97 -11.76 21.40 5.81
CA LYS A 97 -12.80 22.31 6.33
C LYS A 97 -14.19 21.88 5.91
N TRP A 98 -14.36 21.47 4.65
CA TRP A 98 -15.63 20.94 4.15
C TRP A 98 -16.05 19.68 4.93
N ALA A 99 -15.14 18.73 5.11
CA ALA A 99 -15.42 17.50 5.88
C ALA A 99 -15.76 17.79 7.35
N LEU A 100 -15.10 18.76 7.99
CA LEU A 100 -15.43 19.17 9.36
C LEU A 100 -16.81 19.82 9.44
N LYS A 101 -17.15 20.72 8.50
CA LYS A 101 -18.44 21.42 8.46
C LYS A 101 -19.61 20.44 8.43
N TYR A 102 -19.47 19.35 7.68
CA TYR A 102 -20.53 18.36 7.49
C TYR A 102 -20.31 17.06 8.27
N LYS A 103 -19.39 17.05 9.25
CA LYS A 103 -19.04 15.85 10.04
C LYS A 103 -20.24 15.28 10.83
N ASN A 104 -21.08 16.16 11.35
CA ASN A 104 -22.22 15.80 12.21
C ASN A 104 -23.53 15.65 11.44
N TRP A 105 -23.49 15.71 10.10
CA TRP A 105 -24.70 15.56 9.28
C TRP A 105 -25.26 14.15 9.36
N THR A 106 -26.58 14.07 9.54
CA THR A 106 -27.32 12.81 9.59
C THR A 106 -27.63 12.30 8.17
N LYS A 107 -28.10 11.06 8.05
CA LYS A 107 -28.47 10.49 6.75
C LYS A 107 -29.60 11.29 6.11
N GLU A 108 -30.52 11.79 6.92
CA GLU A 108 -31.66 12.62 6.52
C GLU A 108 -31.22 13.95 5.94
N ASP A 109 -30.13 14.53 6.44
CA ASP A 109 -29.55 15.76 5.88
C ASP A 109 -28.87 15.50 4.53
N TRP A 110 -28.13 14.39 4.39
CA TRP A 110 -27.52 14.00 3.12
C TRP A 110 -28.56 13.68 2.03
N ARG A 111 -29.73 13.12 2.40
CA ARG A 111 -30.83 12.87 1.44
C ARG A 111 -31.35 14.14 0.77
N LYS A 112 -31.14 15.31 1.38
CA LYS A 112 -31.56 16.60 0.81
C LYS A 112 -30.55 17.17 -0.19
N VAL A 113 -29.36 16.57 -0.30
CA VAL A 113 -28.30 17.04 -1.20
C VAL A 113 -28.32 16.21 -2.48
N LEU A 114 -28.51 16.88 -3.60
CA LEU A 114 -28.30 16.28 -4.93
C LEU A 114 -26.84 16.46 -5.34
N PHE A 115 -26.15 15.36 -5.62
CA PHE A 115 -24.81 15.41 -6.20
C PHE A 115 -24.91 15.23 -7.72
N SER A 116 -24.43 16.23 -8.45
CA SER A 116 -24.29 16.14 -9.92
C SER A 116 -22.82 16.18 -10.29
N ASP A 117 -22.41 15.33 -11.23
CA ASP A 117 -21.08 15.37 -11.82
C ASP A 117 -21.16 15.20 -13.35
N GLU A 118 -20.16 15.73 -14.04
CA GLU A 118 -20.03 15.59 -15.48
C GLU A 118 -18.98 14.54 -15.78
N SER A 119 -19.35 13.55 -16.58
CA SER A 119 -18.44 12.50 -16.99
C SER A 119 -18.35 12.45 -18.51
N HIS A 120 -17.15 12.28 -19.03
CA HIS A 120 -16.92 12.08 -20.45
C HIS A 120 -17.00 10.59 -20.80
N PHE A 121 -17.73 10.29 -21.87
CA PHE A 121 -17.83 8.97 -22.46
C PHE A 121 -17.33 9.00 -23.89
N PHE A 122 -16.84 7.85 -24.36
CA PHE A 122 -16.56 7.65 -25.77
C PHE A 122 -17.67 6.79 -26.35
N VAL A 123 -18.52 7.38 -27.17
CA VAL A 123 -19.61 6.70 -27.88
C VAL A 123 -19.24 6.68 -29.35
N GLN A 124 -19.11 5.50 -29.94
CA GLN A 124 -18.79 5.32 -31.37
C GLN A 124 -17.52 6.08 -31.81
N GLY A 125 -16.50 6.13 -30.95
CA GLY A 125 -15.23 6.80 -31.25
C GLY A 125 -15.25 8.32 -31.08
N GLN A 126 -16.39 8.92 -30.72
CA GLN A 126 -16.50 10.34 -30.42
C GLN A 126 -16.61 10.58 -28.92
N ARG A 127 -15.98 11.66 -28.44
CA ARG A 127 -16.06 12.08 -27.04
C ARG A 127 -17.36 12.86 -26.82
N SER A 128 -18.30 12.29 -26.08
CA SER A 128 -19.53 12.94 -25.65
C SER A 128 -19.49 13.23 -24.15
N GLN A 129 -20.12 14.32 -23.73
CA GLN A 129 -20.25 14.71 -22.32
C GLN A 129 -21.69 14.47 -21.88
N LEU A 130 -21.86 13.75 -20.77
CA LEU A 130 -23.18 13.46 -20.21
C LEU A 130 -23.23 13.96 -18.77
N HIS A 131 -24.32 14.65 -18.45
CA HIS A 131 -24.65 15.04 -17.09
C HIS A 131 -25.16 13.82 -16.33
N LYS A 132 -24.65 13.59 -15.11
CA LYS A 132 -25.08 12.49 -14.25
C LYS A 132 -25.50 13.00 -12.88
N GLU A 133 -26.70 12.62 -12.47
CA GLU A 133 -27.12 12.71 -11.08
C GLU A 133 -26.68 11.45 -10.32
N ILE A 134 -26.03 11.64 -9.17
CA ILE A 134 -25.57 10.59 -8.28
C ILE A 134 -26.51 10.60 -7.08
N ARG A 135 -27.40 9.60 -6.99
CA ARG A 135 -28.30 9.38 -5.83
C ARG A 135 -27.64 8.51 -4.77
#